data_AF-A0A3D1RR53-F1
#
_entry.id   AF-A0A3D1RR53-F1
#
_cell.length_a   1.000
_cell.length_b   1.000
_cell.length_c   1.000
_cell.angle_alpha   90.00
_cell.angle_beta   90.00
_cell.angle_gamma   90.00
#
_symmetry.space_group_name_H-M   'P 1'
#
loop_
_entity.id
_entity.type
_entity.pdbx_description
1 polymer ?
#
loop_
_entity_poly.entity_id
_entity_poly.type
_entity_poly.pdbx_seq_one_letter_code
_entity_poly.pdbx_strand_id
1 'polypeptide(L)'
;MTTVGIIANPASGKDIRRLVAYGITFDNLEKVNIVRRALLGLAATGVERVVYMPDYYGIVPKALDGLSVLHQLPLEVEMLEMEMSRMQEDSQNAAALMNEMKVDCIITLGGDGTNRMIAKGCGRIPLVPISTGTNNVFPEMVEGTIAGLAAGV
;
A
#
# COMPACT_ATOMS: atom_id res chain seq x y z
N MET A 1 -12.48 -6.84 -15.25
CA MET A 1 -11.06 -6.52 -15.05
C MET A 1 -10.87 -6.21 -13.58
N THR A 2 -10.42 -7.21 -12.82
CA THR A 2 -10.27 -7.06 -11.36
C THR A 2 -9.08 -6.15 -11.06
N THR A 3 -9.31 -5.07 -10.33
CA THR A 3 -8.33 -4.00 -10.08
C THR A 3 -8.12 -3.78 -8.60
N VAL A 4 -6.87 -3.83 -8.13
CA VAL A 4 -6.51 -3.58 -6.73
C VAL A 4 -5.69 -2.30 -6.59
N GLY A 5 -6.06 -1.46 -5.63
CA GLY A 5 -5.31 -0.26 -5.25
C GLY A 5 -4.20 -0.57 -4.25
N ILE A 6 -3.06 0.11 -4.34
CA ILE A 6 -2.02 0.12 -3.29
C ILE A 6 -1.75 1.56 -2.85
N ILE A 7 -1.96 1.83 -1.56
CA ILE A 7 -1.63 3.13 -0.95
C ILE A 7 -0.56 2.91 0.11
N ALA A 8 0.70 3.19 -0.24
CA ALA A 8 1.83 3.07 0.67
C ALA A 8 2.39 4.44 1.06
N ASN A 9 2.17 4.87 2.30
CA ASN A 9 2.64 6.16 2.76
C ASN A 9 4.13 6.09 3.17
N PRO A 10 5.06 6.80 2.50
CA PRO A 10 6.50 6.75 2.82
C PRO A 10 6.89 7.48 4.12
N ALA A 11 6.02 8.34 4.66
CA ALA A 11 6.26 9.07 5.90
C ALA A 11 5.80 8.30 7.15
N SER A 12 4.94 7.27 6.98
CA SER A 12 4.47 6.47 8.09
C SER A 12 5.61 5.70 8.76
N GLY A 13 5.52 5.51 10.08
CA GLY A 13 6.45 4.65 10.81
C GLY A 13 7.78 5.27 11.24
N LYS A 14 8.02 6.55 10.92
CA LYS A 14 9.29 7.27 11.13
C LYS A 14 9.30 8.30 12.27
N ASP A 15 8.33 8.25 13.17
CA ASP A 15 8.22 9.20 14.28
C ASP A 15 9.41 9.05 15.26
N ILE A 16 10.12 10.15 15.53
CA ILE A 16 11.25 10.20 16.48
C ILE A 16 10.87 9.70 17.88
N ARG A 17 9.60 9.83 18.28
CA ARG A 17 9.08 9.31 19.54
C ARG A 17 9.25 7.80 19.65
N ARG A 18 9.31 7.08 18.52
CA ARG A 18 9.59 5.63 18.51
C ARG A 18 11.04 5.34 18.78
N LEU A 19 11.97 6.18 18.32
CA LEU A 19 13.39 6.03 18.64
C LEU A 19 13.64 6.22 20.14
N VAL A 20 13.06 7.26 20.75
CA VAL A 20 13.24 7.53 22.19
C VAL A 20 12.49 6.55 23.10
N ALA A 21 11.40 5.95 22.61
CA ALA A 21 10.62 4.95 23.34
C ALA A 21 11.03 3.50 23.02
N TYR A 22 12.13 3.29 22.29
CA TYR A 22 12.60 1.96 21.84
C TYR A 22 11.51 1.15 21.10
N GLY A 23 10.62 1.84 20.39
CA GLY A 23 9.59 1.23 19.57
C GLY A 23 10.12 0.77 18.21
N ILE A 24 9.53 -0.28 17.67
CA ILE A 24 9.87 -0.80 16.34
C ILE A 24 9.63 0.30 15.28
N THR A 25 10.67 0.59 14.50
CA THR A 25 10.61 1.49 13.35
C THR A 25 10.55 0.67 12.07
N PHE A 26 9.57 0.96 11.21
CA PHE A 26 9.50 0.38 9.87
C PHE A 26 10.18 1.32 8.89
N ASP A 27 11.33 0.91 8.38
CA ASP A 27 11.98 1.64 7.29
C ASP A 27 11.20 1.44 5.98
N ASN A 28 11.37 2.38 5.05
CA ASN A 28 10.79 2.29 3.73
C ASN A 28 11.29 1.07 2.95
N LEU A 29 12.50 0.55 3.24
CA LEU A 29 12.94 -0.71 2.65
C LEU A 29 12.07 -1.89 3.07
N GLU A 30 11.60 -1.91 4.32
CA GLU A 30 10.67 -2.97 4.75
C GLU A 30 9.31 -2.83 4.05
N LYS A 31 8.83 -1.60 3.83
CA LYS A 31 7.63 -1.37 3.01
C LYS A 31 7.80 -1.87 1.58
N VAL A 32 8.97 -1.67 0.98
CA VAL A 32 9.29 -2.23 -0.35
C VAL A 32 9.16 -3.75 -0.34
N ASN A 33 9.71 -4.42 0.69
CA ASN A 33 9.63 -5.87 0.80
C ASN A 33 8.19 -6.36 1.00
N ILE A 34 7.39 -5.67 1.83
CA ILE A 34 5.96 -5.97 2.03
C ILE A 34 5.20 -5.83 0.72
N VAL A 35 5.37 -4.70 0.01
CA VAL A 35 4.70 -4.48 -1.29
C VAL A 35 5.12 -5.53 -2.31
N ARG A 36 6.42 -5.89 -2.37
CA ARG A 36 6.90 -6.93 -3.28
C ARG A 36 6.20 -8.27 -3.03
N ARG A 37 6.09 -8.68 -1.76
CA ARG A 37 5.38 -9.90 -1.36
C ARG A 37 3.89 -9.82 -1.66
N ALA A 38 3.26 -8.67 -1.44
CA ALA A 38 1.86 -8.43 -1.80
C ALA A 38 1.60 -8.52 -3.30
N LEU A 39 2.46 -7.93 -4.13
CA LEU A 39 2.38 -8.04 -5.60
C LEU A 39 2.50 -9.50 -6.08
N LEU A 40 3.41 -10.28 -5.48
CA LEU A 40 3.53 -11.71 -5.76
C LEU A 40 2.28 -12.49 -5.33
N GLY A 41 1.69 -12.14 -4.19
CA GLY A 41 0.42 -12.71 -3.73
C GLY A 41 -0.71 -12.43 -4.71
N LEU A 42 -0.86 -11.17 -5.13
CA LEU A 42 -1.86 -10.75 -6.13
C LEU A 42 -1.65 -11.46 -7.47
N ALA A 43 -0.41 -11.61 -7.92
CA ALA A 43 -0.06 -12.31 -9.16
C ALA A 43 -0.45 -13.80 -9.17
N ALA A 44 -0.67 -14.40 -8.00
CA ALA A 44 -1.15 -15.78 -7.87
C ALA A 44 -2.70 -15.88 -7.87
N THR A 45 -3.40 -14.76 -8.06
CA THR A 45 -4.88 -14.67 -8.06
C THR A 45 -5.43 -14.28 -9.44
N GLY A 46 -6.71 -13.92 -9.52
CA GLY A 46 -7.36 -13.41 -10.74
C GLY A 46 -7.28 -11.90 -10.94
N VAL A 47 -6.43 -11.19 -10.18
CA VAL A 47 -6.25 -9.73 -10.35
C VAL A 47 -5.48 -9.44 -11.63
N GLU A 48 -6.03 -8.54 -12.45
CA GLU A 48 -5.47 -8.20 -13.76
C GLU A 48 -4.66 -6.90 -13.70
N ARG A 49 -5.04 -5.97 -12.81
CA ARG A 49 -4.46 -4.63 -12.72
C ARG A 49 -4.23 -4.20 -11.27
N VAL A 50 -3.11 -3.53 -11.03
CA VAL A 50 -2.82 -2.81 -9.80
C VAL A 50 -2.55 -1.35 -10.11
N VAL A 51 -3.20 -0.47 -9.34
CA VAL A 51 -2.99 0.98 -9.40
C VAL A 51 -2.39 1.42 -8.07
N TYR A 52 -1.30 2.18 -8.08
CA TYR A 52 -0.62 2.58 -6.85
C TYR A 52 -0.46 4.10 -6.68
N MET A 53 -0.56 4.57 -5.44
CA MET A 53 -0.27 5.96 -5.10
C MET A 53 1.23 6.27 -5.33
N PRO A 54 1.59 7.31 -6.10
CA PRO A 54 2.99 7.73 -6.24
C PRO A 54 3.59 8.17 -4.90
N ASP A 55 4.91 8.05 -4.76
CA ASP A 55 5.59 8.45 -3.54
C ASP A 55 7.05 8.86 -3.80
N TYR A 56 7.61 9.72 -2.93
CA TYR A 56 8.96 10.27 -3.12
C TYR A 56 10.10 9.28 -2.85
N TYR A 57 9.83 8.14 -2.22
CA TYR A 57 10.81 7.08 -2.00
C TYR A 57 10.79 6.04 -3.14
N GLY A 58 9.68 5.94 -3.86
CA GLY A 58 9.45 4.99 -4.95
C GLY A 58 9.25 3.57 -4.44
N ILE A 59 8.38 3.37 -3.45
CA ILE A 59 8.14 2.08 -2.80
C ILE A 59 7.71 1.02 -3.83
N VAL A 60 6.68 1.29 -4.63
CA VAL A 60 6.17 0.31 -5.62
C VAL A 60 7.16 0.11 -6.77
N PRO A 61 7.73 1.17 -7.40
CA PRO A 61 8.79 0.98 -8.40
C PRO A 61 9.96 0.11 -7.93
N LYS A 62 10.44 0.31 -6.68
CA LYS A 62 11.51 -0.52 -6.10
C LYS A 62 11.07 -1.93 -5.77
N ALA A 63 9.78 -2.13 -5.44
CA ALA A 63 9.23 -3.46 -5.22
C ALA A 63 9.21 -4.28 -6.52
N LEU A 64 8.89 -3.61 -7.64
CA LEU A 64 8.93 -4.16 -9.00
C LEU A 64 10.36 -4.40 -9.50
N ASP A 65 11.33 -3.57 -9.08
CA ASP A 65 12.74 -3.75 -9.40
C ASP A 65 13.23 -5.11 -8.87
N GLY A 66 13.53 -6.02 -9.79
CA GLY A 66 13.89 -7.43 -9.53
C GLY A 66 12.77 -8.45 -9.79
N LEU A 67 11.49 -8.06 -9.83
CA LEU A 67 10.41 -8.96 -10.25
C LEU A 67 10.44 -9.16 -11.77
N SER A 68 10.64 -8.09 -12.53
CA SER A 68 10.70 -8.10 -14.01
C SER A 68 11.78 -9.03 -14.61
N VAL A 69 12.85 -9.32 -13.86
CA VAL A 69 13.97 -10.15 -14.32
C VAL A 69 13.76 -11.63 -14.00
N LEU A 70 13.01 -11.96 -12.93
CA LEU A 70 12.90 -13.32 -12.40
C LEU A 70 11.50 -13.94 -12.58
N HIS A 71 10.46 -13.11 -12.66
CA HIS A 71 9.06 -13.53 -12.69
C HIS A 71 8.29 -12.61 -13.65
N GLN A 72 7.80 -13.13 -14.77
CA GLN A 72 6.80 -12.40 -15.56
C GLN A 72 5.55 -12.27 -14.68
N LEU A 73 5.31 -11.09 -14.12
CA LEU A 73 4.09 -10.78 -13.39
C LEU A 73 2.94 -10.78 -14.40
N PRO A 74 1.92 -11.65 -14.27
CA PRO A 74 0.73 -11.63 -15.12
C PRO A 74 -0.24 -10.50 -14.69
N LEU A 75 0.31 -9.32 -14.36
CA LEU A 75 -0.39 -8.22 -13.72
C LEU A 75 0.12 -6.90 -14.28
N GLU A 76 -0.80 -6.04 -14.74
CA GLU A 76 -0.48 -4.66 -15.11
C GLU A 76 -0.32 -3.81 -13.84
N VAL A 77 0.82 -3.16 -13.65
CA VAL A 77 1.07 -2.30 -12.49
C VAL A 77 1.30 -0.88 -12.95
N GLU A 78 0.40 0.03 -12.60
CA GLU A 78 0.42 1.41 -13.05
C GLU A 78 0.39 2.40 -11.87
N MET A 79 1.03 3.54 -12.10
CA MET A 79 1.01 4.65 -11.17
C MET A 79 -0.31 5.41 -11.30
N LEU A 80 -0.92 5.75 -10.17
CA LEU A 80 -2.07 6.63 -10.14
C LEU A 80 -1.66 8.04 -10.60
N GLU A 81 -2.39 8.60 -11.56
CA GLU A 81 -2.17 9.96 -12.03
C GLU A 81 -2.69 10.98 -10.99
N MET A 82 -1.77 11.52 -10.19
CA MET A 82 -2.07 12.53 -9.18
C MET A 82 -0.86 13.39 -8.86
N GLU A 83 -1.11 14.65 -8.46
CA GLU A 83 -0.06 15.52 -7.92
C GLU A 83 0.23 15.21 -6.45
N MET A 84 1.51 15.17 -6.08
CA MET A 84 1.95 14.87 -4.72
C MET A 84 2.21 16.15 -3.92
N SER A 85 1.40 16.39 -2.90
CA SER A 85 1.59 17.51 -1.95
C SER A 85 2.66 17.21 -0.89
N ARG A 86 3.04 15.93 -0.74
CA ARG A 86 3.90 15.39 0.33
C ARG A 86 3.29 15.51 1.73
N MET A 87 1.96 15.61 1.79
CA MET A 87 1.20 15.68 3.03
C MET A 87 0.30 14.46 3.17
N GLN A 88 -0.37 14.35 4.32
CA GLN A 88 -1.26 13.21 4.63
C GLN A 88 -2.47 13.15 3.69
N GLU A 89 -2.84 14.28 3.09
CA GLU A 89 -3.91 14.47 2.13
C GLU A 89 -3.65 13.65 0.85
N ASP A 90 -2.40 13.35 0.51
CA ASP A 90 -2.07 12.49 -0.63
C ASP A 90 -2.72 11.10 -0.49
N SER A 91 -2.74 10.53 0.72
CA SER A 91 -3.38 9.23 0.97
C SER A 91 -4.91 9.30 0.86
N GLN A 92 -5.51 10.43 1.22
CA GLN A 92 -6.96 10.65 1.07
C GLN A 92 -7.32 10.85 -0.41
N ASN A 93 -6.55 11.66 -1.14
CA ASN A 93 -6.76 11.93 -2.55
C ASN A 93 -6.58 10.66 -3.39
N ALA A 94 -5.54 9.87 -3.11
CA ALA A 94 -5.35 8.59 -3.77
C ALA A 94 -6.55 7.64 -3.56
N ALA A 95 -7.06 7.58 -2.33
CA ALA A 95 -8.23 6.77 -2.01
C ALA A 95 -9.51 7.26 -2.72
N ALA A 96 -9.69 8.58 -2.83
CA ALA A 96 -10.81 9.18 -3.55
C ALA A 96 -10.76 8.88 -5.05
N LEU A 97 -9.60 9.04 -5.67
CA LEU A 97 -9.39 8.69 -7.09
C LEU A 97 -9.59 7.20 -7.34
N MET A 98 -9.08 6.32 -6.47
CA MET A 98 -9.33 4.89 -6.54
C MET A 98 -10.83 4.53 -6.41
N ASN A 99 -11.57 5.29 -5.59
CA ASN A 99 -13.03 5.17 -5.48
C ASN A 99 -13.76 5.63 -6.75
N GLU A 100 -13.32 6.71 -7.38
CA GLU A 100 -13.84 7.16 -8.68
C GLU A 100 -13.56 6.13 -9.79
N MET A 101 -12.38 5.51 -9.76
CA MET A 101 -11.97 4.42 -10.66
C MET A 101 -12.69 3.09 -10.35
N LYS A 102 -13.38 2.98 -9.21
CA LYS A 102 -14.07 1.78 -8.73
C LYS A 102 -13.15 0.56 -8.63
N VAL A 103 -11.97 0.73 -8.03
CA VAL A 103 -11.11 -0.42 -7.71
C VAL A 103 -11.83 -1.36 -6.73
N ASP A 104 -11.56 -2.66 -6.82
CA ASP A 104 -12.30 -3.68 -6.08
C ASP A 104 -11.84 -3.80 -4.62
N CYS A 105 -10.57 -3.50 -4.34
CA CYS A 105 -9.97 -3.54 -3.01
C CYS A 105 -8.77 -2.58 -2.95
N ILE A 106 -8.42 -2.09 -1.75
CA ILE A 106 -7.20 -1.28 -1.53
C ILE A 106 -6.34 -1.92 -0.44
N ILE A 107 -5.11 -2.28 -0.78
CA ILE A 107 -4.06 -2.60 0.20
C ILE A 107 -3.46 -1.29 0.70
N THR A 108 -3.41 -1.12 2.02
CA THR A 108 -2.83 0.09 2.63
C THR A 108 -1.59 -0.26 3.43
N LEU A 109 -0.56 0.60 3.39
CA LEU A 109 0.62 0.49 4.23
C LEU A 109 0.79 1.76 5.06
N GLY A 110 0.54 1.65 6.36
CA GLY A 110 0.61 2.77 7.28
C GLY A 110 0.16 2.46 8.69
N GLY A 111 0.00 3.51 9.51
CA GLY A 111 -0.62 3.40 10.83
C GLY A 111 -2.07 3.89 10.83
N ASP A 112 -2.64 4.07 12.02
CA ASP A 112 -4.01 4.59 12.19
C ASP A 112 -4.21 5.95 11.51
N GLY A 113 -3.20 6.83 11.59
CA GLY A 113 -3.25 8.15 10.94
C GLY A 113 -3.40 8.06 9.43
N THR A 114 -2.63 7.18 8.78
CA THR A 114 -2.71 6.94 7.34
C THR A 114 -4.06 6.33 6.97
N ASN A 115 -4.48 5.29 7.67
CA ASN A 115 -5.74 4.60 7.39
C ASN A 115 -6.96 5.48 7.62
N ARG A 116 -6.92 6.40 8.60
CA ARG A 116 -7.97 7.41 8.78
C ARG A 116 -8.10 8.32 7.57
N MET A 117 -7.00 8.73 6.94
CA MET A 117 -7.05 9.57 5.74
C MET A 117 -7.60 8.78 4.54
N ILE A 118 -7.17 7.52 4.39
CA ILE A 118 -7.67 6.63 3.33
C ILE A 118 -9.17 6.39 3.50
N ALA A 119 -9.64 6.11 4.72
CA ALA A 119 -11.05 5.86 5.03
C ALA A 119 -11.97 7.04 4.69
N LYS A 120 -11.45 8.28 4.69
CA LYS A 120 -12.20 9.47 4.26
C LYS A 120 -12.40 9.53 2.74
N GLY A 121 -11.55 8.88 1.95
CA GLY A 121 -11.59 8.90 0.49
C GLY A 121 -12.08 7.61 -0.16
N CYS A 122 -11.89 6.44 0.47
CA CYS A 122 -12.12 5.14 -0.16
C CYS A 122 -13.59 4.74 -0.36
N GLY A 123 -14.54 5.53 0.17
CA GLY A 123 -15.97 5.24 0.05
C GLY A 123 -16.35 3.90 0.66
N ARG A 124 -16.81 2.96 -0.17
CA ARG A 124 -17.21 1.61 0.25
C ARG A 124 -16.21 0.52 -0.15
N ILE A 125 -15.07 0.89 -0.72
CA ILE A 125 -14.06 -0.08 -1.15
C ILE A 125 -13.47 -0.78 0.07
N PRO A 126 -13.41 -2.12 0.10
CA PRO A 126 -12.76 -2.86 1.17
C PRO A 126 -11.27 -2.53 1.25
N LEU A 127 -10.77 -2.48 2.49
CA LEU A 127 -9.36 -2.21 2.78
C LEU A 127 -8.70 -3.48 3.31
N VAL A 128 -7.46 -3.73 2.88
CA VAL A 128 -6.54 -4.70 3.49
C VAL A 128 -5.42 -3.90 4.17
N PRO A 129 -5.59 -3.55 5.46
CA PRO A 129 -4.71 -2.59 6.11
C PRO A 129 -3.49 -3.26 6.75
N ILE A 130 -2.31 -3.02 6.18
CA ILE A 130 -1.03 -3.52 6.68
C ILE A 130 -0.37 -2.48 7.58
N SER A 131 -0.17 -2.86 8.84
CA SER A 131 0.48 -2.03 9.84
C SER A 131 1.97 -1.90 9.56
N THR A 132 2.45 -0.66 9.39
CA THR A 132 3.89 -0.35 9.34
C THR A 132 4.31 0.41 10.60
N GLY A 133 3.81 -0.03 11.75
CA GLY A 133 4.14 0.59 13.03
C GLY A 133 3.63 -0.16 14.24
N THR A 134 4.01 0.33 15.42
CA THR A 134 3.56 -0.17 16.71
C THR A 134 2.38 0.63 17.25
N ASN A 135 1.58 0.00 18.12
CA ASN A 135 0.45 0.61 18.83
C ASN A 135 -0.67 1.13 17.91
N ASN A 136 -0.92 0.42 16.81
CA ASN A 136 -2.06 0.71 15.93
C ASN A 136 -3.30 -0.09 16.40
N VAL A 137 -4.48 0.49 16.22
CA VAL A 137 -5.77 -0.16 16.54
C VAL A 137 -6.44 -0.72 15.29
N PHE A 138 -6.28 -0.06 14.13
CA PHE A 138 -6.98 -0.41 12.90
C PHE A 138 -6.20 -1.36 11.98
N PRO A 139 -4.98 -1.03 11.50
CA PRO A 139 -4.19 -1.95 10.69
C PRO A 139 -3.51 -3.03 11.54
N GLU A 140 -3.38 -4.23 10.99
CA GLU A 140 -2.73 -5.37 11.63
C GLU A 140 -1.35 -5.66 11.00
N MET A 141 -0.45 -6.29 11.78
CA MET A 141 0.83 -6.76 11.25
C MET A 141 0.63 -8.06 10.46
N VAL A 142 0.29 -7.91 9.18
CA VAL A 142 0.06 -9.02 8.26
C VAL A 142 1.25 -9.19 7.32
N GLU A 143 1.59 -10.44 7.03
CA GLU A 143 2.61 -10.78 6.03
C GLU A 143 2.12 -10.36 4.62
N GLY A 144 3.01 -9.79 3.80
CA GLY A 144 2.66 -9.19 2.52
C GLY A 144 2.03 -10.17 1.53
N THR A 145 2.52 -11.41 1.42
CA THR A 145 1.94 -12.42 0.52
C THR A 145 0.53 -12.78 0.94
N ILE A 146 0.27 -12.93 2.24
CA ILE A 146 -1.08 -13.20 2.77
C ILE A 146 -2.03 -12.02 2.45
N ALA A 147 -1.56 -10.79 2.66
CA ALA A 147 -2.35 -9.60 2.34
C ALA A 147 -2.66 -9.50 0.84
N GLY A 148 -1.69 -9.83 -0.02
CA GLY A 148 -1.87 -9.87 -1.48
C GLY A 148 -2.88 -10.93 -1.92
N LEU A 149 -2.79 -12.15 -1.35
CA LEU A 149 -3.76 -13.21 -1.62
C LEU A 149 -5.17 -12.80 -1.16
N ALA A 150 -5.30 -12.25 0.05
CA ALA A 150 -6.60 -11.83 0.58
C ALA A 150 -7.25 -10.71 -0.23
N ALA A 151 -6.46 -9.77 -0.76
CA ALA A 151 -6.95 -8.69 -1.61
C ALA A 151 -7.38 -9.13 -3.02
N GLY A 152 -6.95 -10.32 -3.46
CA GLY A 152 -7.25 -10.86 -4.80
C GLY A 152 -8.39 -11.88 -4.84
N VAL A 153 -9.17 -12.03 -3.76
CA VAL A 153 -10.32 -12.94 -3.64
C VAL A 153 -11.63 -12.17 -3.67
#